data_AF-A0A7S0FLH7-F1
#
_entry.id   AF-A0A7S0FLH7-F1
#
_cell.length_a   1.000
_cell.length_b   1.000
_cell.length_c   1.000
_cell.angle_alpha   90.00
_cell.angle_beta   90.00
_cell.angle_gamma   90.00
#
_symmetry.space_group_name_H-M   'P 1'
#
loop_
_entity.id
_entity.type
_entity.pdbx_description
1 polymer ?
#
loop_
_entity_poly.entity_id
_entity_poly.type
_entity_poly.pdbx_seq_one_letter_code
_entity_poly.pdbx_strand_id
1 'polypeptide(L)'
;MEVLAGAAEPIIEGTAGRAMTTAAFQAAKKAHRRDPVNNPDPADLIGLRKNMGYDSDASGKRSAWRPRPASADDGREDVLDRVIGHLPDGSPVTLRSFEAAERFAHEKPDAPRPPELDLEGSRFSRSVEDGEIRTRTAQSKAGSGSATFCNPGFRPKVQQNAGYKAGLPSATISLPSIRQPSGTLASAGLLFVCCISVVARLSWQQHCRLRAGRDRHLRSSLHVMPKLNTVTLGRCHLYTEPADCAKAVLLDFQNATHRFFGLPEEQRETILQDLLGIVARHELHDTVGIDMKHKHFDLSPGCVLFEVQEPGAKQSTMKPTKPDIPMTPFSFLYVDGCWVPHEFVQEECTSAADGLERLRSKPEFLIELSLALAKWGLQDVLGIHILHREHLAGETHGTVETPGSMDDELLVRPYTEDLYHKLCREESYQVMWTWDKSSGGVCIVHCANCPRPTCNNHCIKHK
;
A
#
# COMPACT_ATOMS: atom_id res chain seq x y z
N MET A 1 -16.09 31.34 -58.08
CA MET A 1 -14.85 30.65 -57.67
C MET A 1 -14.76 30.74 -56.16
N GLU A 2 -15.32 29.76 -55.45
CA GLU A 2 -15.15 29.62 -54.01
C GLU A 2 -13.76 29.01 -53.76
N VAL A 3 -12.92 29.74 -53.03
CA VAL A 3 -11.66 29.22 -52.51
C VAL A 3 -12.01 28.34 -51.31
N LEU A 4 -11.96 27.03 -51.50
CA LEU A 4 -12.07 26.06 -50.40
C LEU A 4 -10.91 26.30 -49.44
N ALA A 5 -11.21 26.87 -48.27
CA ALA A 5 -10.25 26.99 -47.19
C ALA A 5 -9.83 25.58 -46.75
N GLY A 6 -8.60 25.19 -47.07
CA GLY A 6 -8.02 23.92 -46.62
C GLY A 6 -7.98 23.90 -45.10
N ALA A 7 -8.55 22.86 -44.49
CA ALA A 7 -8.47 22.65 -43.06
C ALA A 7 -6.99 22.54 -42.66
N ALA A 8 -6.55 23.37 -41.71
CA ALA A 8 -5.19 23.31 -41.21
C ALA A 8 -4.94 21.95 -40.54
N GLU A 9 -3.81 21.32 -40.84
CA GLU A 9 -3.43 20.06 -40.21
C GLU A 9 -3.24 20.26 -38.69
N PRO A 10 -3.73 19.34 -37.85
CA PRO A 10 -3.55 19.40 -36.41
C PRO A 10 -2.06 19.32 -36.03
N ILE A 11 -1.67 20.12 -35.04
CA ILE A 11 -0.31 20.27 -34.55
C ILE A 11 -0.22 19.74 -33.12
N ILE A 12 0.77 18.89 -32.87
CA ILE A 12 1.13 18.37 -31.55
C ILE A 12 2.25 19.26 -30.99
N GLU A 13 1.95 19.99 -29.92
CA GLU A 13 2.91 20.85 -29.23
C GLU A 13 3.46 20.15 -27.99
N GLY A 14 4.79 20.11 -27.87
CA GLY A 14 5.44 19.56 -26.68
C GLY A 14 6.00 20.63 -25.74
N THR A 15 6.43 20.20 -24.55
CA THR A 15 6.78 21.14 -23.46
C THR A 15 8.07 21.92 -23.71
N ALA A 16 8.86 21.54 -24.72
CA ALA A 16 10.11 22.20 -25.09
C ALA A 16 9.93 23.34 -26.13
N GLY A 17 8.69 23.80 -26.38
CA GLY A 17 8.41 24.83 -27.39
C GLY A 17 8.59 24.36 -28.83
N ARG A 18 8.64 23.04 -29.03
CA ARG A 18 8.71 22.38 -30.35
C ARG A 18 7.35 21.79 -30.67
N ALA A 19 7.00 21.82 -31.95
CA ALA A 19 5.73 21.33 -32.44
C ALA A 19 5.92 20.53 -33.73
N MET A 20 5.04 19.56 -33.98
CA MET A 20 5.01 18.82 -35.24
C MET A 20 3.59 18.51 -35.65
N THR A 21 3.32 18.42 -36.95
CA THR A 21 2.00 17.99 -37.43
C THR A 21 1.74 16.55 -37.02
N THR A 22 0.47 16.18 -36.87
CA THR A 22 0.10 14.80 -36.53
C THR A 22 0.66 13.80 -37.55
N ALA A 23 0.69 14.15 -38.83
CA ALA A 23 1.29 13.33 -39.88
C ALA A 23 2.81 13.13 -39.67
N ALA A 24 3.54 14.20 -39.36
CA ALA A 24 4.97 14.14 -39.07
C ALA A 24 5.28 13.30 -37.82
N PHE A 25 4.47 13.43 -36.75
CA PHE A 25 4.61 12.64 -35.52
C PHE A 25 4.42 11.13 -35.79
N GLN A 26 3.41 10.75 -36.56
CA GLN A 26 3.17 9.35 -36.91
C GLN A 26 4.26 8.78 -37.82
N ALA A 27 4.75 9.57 -38.77
CA ALA A 27 5.88 9.18 -39.63
C ALA A 27 7.16 8.94 -38.81
N ALA A 28 7.49 9.85 -37.89
CA ALA A 28 8.64 9.71 -37.00
C ALA A 28 8.49 8.50 -36.04
N LYS A 29 7.28 8.25 -35.53
CA LYS A 29 6.99 7.07 -34.68
C LYS A 29 7.19 5.76 -35.46
N LYS A 30 6.79 5.73 -36.73
CA LYS A 30 7.00 4.58 -37.63
C LYS A 30 8.49 4.37 -37.95
N ALA A 31 9.25 5.46 -38.12
CA ALA A 31 10.70 5.39 -38.33
C ALA A 31 11.44 4.88 -37.07
N HIS A 32 11.13 5.43 -35.88
CA HIS A 32 11.66 4.97 -34.59
C HIS A 32 11.40 3.48 -34.35
N ARG A 33 10.18 3.00 -34.65
CA ARG A 33 9.86 1.57 -34.51
C ARG A 33 10.66 0.65 -35.43
N ARG A 34 11.01 1.12 -36.64
CA ARG A 34 11.78 0.33 -37.60
C ARG A 34 13.26 0.27 -37.24
N ASP A 35 13.80 1.37 -36.71
CA ASP A 35 15.20 1.50 -36.35
C ASP A 35 15.37 2.53 -35.22
N PRO A 36 15.26 2.09 -33.95
CA PRO A 36 15.30 2.98 -32.80
C PRO A 36 16.71 3.51 -32.51
N VAL A 37 17.75 2.92 -33.11
CA VAL A 37 19.15 3.36 -32.92
C VAL A 37 19.41 4.62 -33.73
N ASN A 38 18.88 4.70 -34.94
CA ASN A 38 19.13 5.83 -35.84
C ASN A 38 17.99 6.86 -35.88
N ASN A 39 16.81 6.52 -35.35
CA ASN A 39 15.66 7.44 -35.32
C ASN A 39 15.25 7.68 -33.87
N PRO A 40 15.40 8.92 -33.34
CA PRO A 40 15.01 9.24 -31.96
C PRO A 40 13.49 9.19 -31.76
N ASP A 41 13.04 8.95 -30.52
CA ASP A 41 11.61 8.95 -30.19
C ASP A 41 11.02 10.33 -30.48
N PRO A 42 9.98 10.46 -31.33
CA PRO A 42 9.35 11.75 -31.59
C PRO A 42 8.80 12.42 -30.33
N ALA A 43 8.43 11.68 -29.28
CA ALA A 43 8.01 12.27 -28.01
C ALA A 43 9.17 13.04 -27.36
N ASP A 44 10.36 12.48 -27.34
CA ASP A 44 11.57 13.14 -26.82
C ASP A 44 11.94 14.36 -27.67
N LEU A 45 11.77 14.27 -28.99
CA LEU A 45 12.08 15.37 -29.92
C LEU A 45 11.27 16.65 -29.64
N ILE A 46 10.01 16.52 -29.24
CA ILE A 46 9.15 17.65 -28.85
C ILE A 46 9.09 17.89 -27.34
N GLY A 47 9.77 17.06 -26.54
CA GLY A 47 9.78 17.19 -25.09
C GLY A 47 8.44 16.82 -24.45
N LEU A 48 7.75 15.82 -25.00
CA LEU A 48 6.63 15.18 -24.31
C LEU A 48 7.20 14.23 -23.26
N ARG A 49 6.69 14.30 -22.03
CA ARG A 49 6.98 13.25 -21.04
C ARG A 49 6.40 11.94 -21.54
N LYS A 50 7.07 10.82 -21.28
CA LYS A 50 6.50 9.48 -21.55
C LYS A 50 5.07 9.45 -21.03
N ASN A 51 4.12 9.13 -21.92
CA ASN A 51 2.67 9.05 -21.68
C ASN A 51 1.87 10.37 -21.59
N MET A 52 2.42 11.51 -22.03
CA MET A 52 1.70 12.80 -22.04
C MET A 52 1.77 13.44 -23.42
N GLY A 53 0.70 13.41 -24.21
CA GLY A 53 0.52 14.23 -25.42
C GLY A 53 -0.67 15.16 -25.28
N TYR A 54 -0.71 16.27 -26.01
CA TYR A 54 -1.88 17.15 -26.11
C TYR A 54 -2.27 17.32 -27.58
N ASP A 55 -3.56 17.32 -27.86
CA ASP A 55 -4.14 17.64 -29.17
C ASP A 55 -4.79 19.02 -29.12
N SER A 56 -4.63 19.79 -30.19
CA SER A 56 -5.27 21.11 -30.34
C SER A 56 -6.38 20.96 -31.38
N ASP A 57 -7.63 21.18 -30.99
CA ASP A 57 -8.73 21.15 -31.97
C ASP A 57 -8.70 22.39 -32.88
N ALA A 58 -9.57 22.41 -33.90
CA ALA A 58 -9.67 23.53 -34.86
C ALA A 58 -10.01 24.89 -34.21
N SER A 59 -10.38 24.91 -32.93
CA SER A 59 -10.63 26.12 -32.14
C SER A 59 -9.42 26.55 -31.28
N GLY A 60 -8.31 25.81 -31.34
CA GLY A 60 -7.09 26.06 -30.55
C GLY A 60 -7.20 25.56 -29.10
N LYS A 61 -8.22 24.76 -28.77
CA LYS A 61 -8.44 24.27 -27.41
C LYS A 61 -7.60 23.01 -27.17
N ARG A 62 -6.75 23.05 -26.14
CA ARG A 62 -5.85 21.96 -25.77
C ARG A 62 -6.61 20.88 -25.00
N SER A 63 -6.55 19.64 -25.47
CA SER A 63 -7.07 18.46 -24.78
C SER A 63 -5.97 17.41 -24.66
N ALA A 64 -5.99 16.59 -23.61
CA ALA A 64 -5.04 15.49 -23.49
C ALA A 64 -5.25 14.52 -24.66
N TRP A 65 -4.17 14.17 -25.36
CA TRP A 65 -4.19 13.23 -26.48
C TRP A 65 -4.68 11.87 -25.95
N ARG A 66 -5.91 11.51 -26.31
CA ARG A 66 -6.43 10.15 -26.12
C ARG A 66 -6.33 9.44 -27.46
N PRO A 67 -5.60 8.32 -27.57
CA PRO A 67 -5.66 7.52 -28.78
C PRO A 67 -7.11 7.15 -29.03
N ARG A 68 -7.67 7.50 -30.21
CA ARG A 68 -8.89 6.86 -30.67
C ARG A 68 -8.60 5.36 -30.78
N PRO A 69 -9.43 4.47 -30.22
CA PRO A 69 -9.25 3.05 -30.44
C PRO A 69 -9.35 2.79 -31.94
N ALA A 70 -8.25 2.34 -32.53
CA ALA A 70 -8.30 1.70 -33.83
C ALA A 70 -9.19 0.46 -33.69
N SER A 71 -10.07 0.23 -34.68
CA SER A 71 -10.88 -0.97 -34.75
C SER A 71 -10.01 -2.21 -34.53
N ALA A 72 -10.48 -3.12 -33.67
CA ALA A 72 -9.71 -4.18 -33.03
C ALA A 72 -9.11 -5.27 -33.95
N ASP A 73 -9.23 -5.16 -35.27
CA ASP A 73 -8.83 -6.21 -36.22
C ASP A 73 -7.55 -5.91 -37.02
N ASP A 74 -7.18 -4.66 -37.28
CA ASP A 74 -6.13 -4.35 -38.27
C ASP A 74 -4.67 -4.44 -37.74
N GLY A 75 -4.43 -5.01 -36.56
CA GLY A 75 -3.09 -5.05 -35.94
C GLY A 75 -2.68 -6.36 -35.27
N ARG A 76 -3.50 -7.41 -35.36
CA ARG A 76 -3.25 -8.66 -34.60
C ARG A 76 -2.34 -9.67 -35.32
N GLU A 77 -2.32 -9.69 -36.65
CA GLU A 77 -1.50 -10.68 -37.39
C GLU A 77 0.00 -10.51 -37.12
N ASP A 78 0.50 -9.28 -37.12
CA ASP A 78 1.93 -8.98 -36.93
C ASP A 78 2.45 -9.40 -35.54
N VAL A 79 1.58 -9.44 -34.53
CA VAL A 79 1.95 -9.81 -33.15
C VAL A 79 2.08 -11.32 -33.00
N LEU A 80 1.28 -12.10 -33.75
CA LEU A 80 1.27 -13.57 -33.66
C LEU A 80 2.52 -14.20 -34.29
N ASP A 81 3.10 -13.55 -35.30
CA ASP A 81 4.29 -14.07 -35.99
C ASP A 81 5.61 -13.66 -35.33
N ARG A 82 5.56 -12.96 -34.19
CA ARG A 82 6.74 -12.60 -33.40
C ARG A 82 7.38 -13.85 -32.78
N VAL A 83 8.67 -14.05 -33.03
CA VAL A 83 9.47 -15.12 -32.43
C VAL A 83 9.64 -14.85 -30.93
N ILE A 84 9.21 -15.80 -30.12
CA ILE A 84 9.28 -15.74 -28.65
C ILE A 84 10.42 -16.61 -28.11
N GLY A 85 10.84 -17.66 -28.81
CA GLY A 85 11.95 -18.52 -28.41
C GLY A 85 12.47 -19.39 -29.56
N HIS A 86 13.40 -20.28 -29.27
CA HIS A 86 13.88 -21.29 -30.22
C HIS A 86 13.90 -22.66 -29.52
N LEU A 87 13.58 -23.72 -30.27
CA LEU A 87 13.70 -25.10 -29.83
C LEU A 87 15.19 -25.54 -29.75
N PRO A 88 15.52 -26.67 -29.11
CA PRO A 88 16.90 -27.17 -29.03
C PRO A 88 17.58 -27.42 -30.38
N ASP A 89 16.79 -27.65 -31.44
CA ASP A 89 17.29 -27.81 -32.81
C ASP A 89 17.52 -26.47 -33.54
N GLY A 90 17.23 -25.35 -32.89
CA GLY A 90 17.37 -23.99 -33.43
C GLY A 90 16.12 -23.46 -34.16
N SER A 91 15.03 -24.23 -34.24
CA SER A 91 13.80 -23.80 -34.90
C SER A 91 13.10 -22.68 -34.11
N PRO A 92 12.67 -21.57 -34.75
CA PRO A 92 12.01 -20.48 -34.04
C PRO A 92 10.58 -20.88 -33.63
N VAL A 93 10.20 -20.52 -32.40
CA VAL A 93 8.84 -20.65 -31.89
C VAL A 93 8.21 -19.26 -31.88
N THR A 94 7.13 -19.07 -32.63
CA THR A 94 6.35 -17.83 -32.64
C THR A 94 5.24 -17.89 -31.61
N LEU A 95 4.64 -16.74 -31.28
CA LEU A 95 3.47 -16.73 -30.40
C LEU A 95 2.32 -17.58 -31.00
N ARG A 96 2.16 -17.54 -32.33
CA ARG A 96 1.18 -18.37 -33.06
C ARG A 96 1.42 -19.87 -32.87
N SER A 97 2.66 -20.34 -33.03
CA SER A 97 2.98 -21.76 -32.87
C SER A 97 2.88 -22.22 -31.41
N PHE A 98 3.21 -21.34 -30.46
CA PHE A 98 3.03 -21.60 -29.03
C PHE A 98 1.55 -21.72 -28.64
N GLU A 99 0.68 -20.80 -29.08
CA GLU A 99 -0.77 -20.88 -28.81
C GLU A 99 -1.42 -22.11 -29.46
N ALA A 100 -0.95 -22.52 -30.64
CA ALA A 100 -1.40 -23.75 -31.30
C ALA A 100 -1.00 -25.00 -30.49
N ALA A 101 0.23 -25.01 -29.94
CA ALA A 101 0.73 -26.09 -29.09
C ALA A 101 -0.04 -26.19 -27.76
N GLU A 102 -0.36 -25.07 -27.11
CA GLU A 102 -1.19 -25.06 -25.89
C GLU A 102 -2.58 -25.65 -26.15
N ARG A 103 -3.20 -25.25 -27.27
CA ARG A 103 -4.52 -25.76 -27.66
C ARG A 103 -4.48 -27.26 -27.94
N PHE A 104 -3.47 -27.73 -28.67
CA PHE A 104 -3.29 -29.15 -28.95
C PHE A 104 -3.11 -29.97 -27.65
N ALA A 105 -2.29 -29.49 -26.72
CA ALA A 105 -2.08 -30.17 -25.43
C ALA A 105 -3.36 -30.21 -24.58
N HIS A 106 -4.21 -29.19 -24.67
CA HIS A 106 -5.50 -29.15 -23.99
C HIS A 106 -6.51 -30.11 -24.61
N GLU A 107 -6.60 -30.15 -25.94
CA GLU A 107 -7.53 -31.03 -26.67
C GLU A 107 -7.13 -32.50 -26.63
N LYS A 108 -5.84 -32.80 -26.45
CA LYS A 108 -5.30 -34.17 -26.43
C LYS A 108 -4.34 -34.38 -25.25
N PRO A 109 -4.86 -34.51 -24.01
CA PRO A 109 -4.04 -34.59 -22.81
C PRO A 109 -3.12 -35.83 -22.76
N ASP A 110 -3.49 -36.90 -23.45
CA ASP A 110 -2.71 -38.15 -23.51
C ASP A 110 -1.66 -38.17 -24.64
N ALA A 111 -1.64 -37.15 -25.51
CA ALA A 111 -0.64 -37.04 -26.57
C ALA A 111 0.71 -36.54 -26.00
N PRO A 112 1.84 -36.85 -26.65
CA PRO A 112 3.12 -36.27 -26.29
C PRO A 112 3.04 -34.74 -26.28
N ARG A 113 3.62 -34.11 -25.25
CA ARG A 113 3.64 -32.66 -25.10
C ARG A 113 4.38 -32.02 -26.28
N PRO A 114 3.83 -31.00 -26.96
CA PRO A 114 4.52 -30.33 -28.04
C PRO A 114 5.81 -29.64 -27.56
N PRO A 115 6.91 -29.73 -28.32
CA PRO A 115 8.21 -29.17 -27.92
C PRO A 115 8.18 -27.63 -27.79
N GLU A 116 7.25 -26.95 -28.48
CA GLU A 116 7.05 -25.50 -28.38
C GLU A 116 6.70 -25.04 -26.95
N LEU A 117 6.20 -25.95 -26.10
CA LEU A 117 5.89 -25.66 -24.69
C LEU A 117 7.08 -25.85 -23.75
N ASP A 118 8.20 -26.38 -24.25
CA ASP A 118 9.42 -26.70 -23.49
C ASP A 118 10.58 -25.74 -23.80
N LEU A 119 10.27 -24.47 -24.12
CA LEU A 119 11.28 -23.44 -24.33
C LEU A 119 12.16 -23.25 -23.09
N GLU A 120 13.44 -23.64 -23.18
CA GLU A 120 14.40 -23.49 -22.08
C GLU A 120 14.54 -22.02 -21.67
N GLY A 121 14.53 -21.76 -20.36
CA GLY A 121 14.83 -20.43 -19.80
C GLY A 121 13.74 -19.36 -19.94
N SER A 122 12.55 -19.70 -20.44
CA SER A 122 11.46 -18.73 -20.62
C SER A 122 10.09 -19.31 -20.25
N ARG A 123 9.54 -18.88 -19.12
CA ARG A 123 8.11 -19.07 -18.82
C ARG A 123 7.32 -17.98 -19.53
N PHE A 124 6.69 -18.33 -20.65
CA PHE A 124 5.70 -17.48 -21.30
C PHE A 124 4.37 -17.60 -20.55
N SER A 125 3.84 -16.46 -20.11
CA SER A 125 2.48 -16.35 -19.59
C SER A 125 1.75 -15.35 -20.45
N ARG A 126 0.58 -15.75 -20.96
CA ARG A 126 -0.26 -14.96 -21.85
C ARG A 126 -0.71 -13.66 -21.16
N SER A 127 -0.29 -12.50 -21.69
CA SER A 127 -0.97 -11.22 -21.48
C SER A 127 -0.89 -10.41 -22.76
N VAL A 128 -2.02 -10.22 -23.44
CA VAL A 128 -2.15 -9.31 -24.58
C VAL A 128 -2.96 -8.12 -24.07
N GLU A 129 -2.26 -7.14 -23.51
CA GLU A 129 -2.78 -5.78 -23.32
C GLU A 129 -1.85 -4.83 -24.07
N ASP A 130 -2.43 -3.94 -24.86
CA ASP A 130 -1.75 -2.85 -25.59
C ASP A 130 -0.68 -3.22 -26.64
N GLY A 131 -0.73 -4.43 -27.22
CA GLY A 131 0.04 -4.76 -28.42
C GLY A 131 1.56 -4.93 -28.20
N GLU A 132 2.01 -5.11 -26.96
CA GLU A 132 3.44 -5.28 -26.64
C GLU A 132 3.72 -6.61 -25.90
N ILE A 133 4.39 -7.55 -26.57
CA ILE A 133 4.87 -8.80 -25.95
C ILE A 133 6.18 -8.52 -25.18
N ARG A 134 6.23 -8.85 -23.88
CA ARG A 134 7.44 -8.76 -23.03
C ARG A 134 8.01 -10.13 -22.70
N THR A 135 9.24 -10.40 -23.14
CA THR A 135 10.07 -11.56 -22.75
C THR A 135 10.88 -11.24 -21.49
N ARG A 136 11.01 -12.20 -20.55
CA ARG A 136 11.97 -12.12 -19.44
C ARG A 136 12.80 -13.40 -19.36
N THR A 137 14.12 -13.26 -19.40
CA THR A 137 15.11 -14.33 -19.24
C THR A 137 15.53 -14.41 -17.77
N ALA A 138 15.54 -15.61 -17.17
CA ALA A 138 16.11 -15.82 -15.83
C ALA A 138 17.34 -16.74 -15.92
N GLN A 139 18.48 -16.27 -15.42
CA GLN A 139 19.72 -17.07 -15.30
C GLN A 139 19.68 -17.92 -14.03
N SER A 140 19.89 -19.23 -14.14
CA SER A 140 20.10 -20.12 -12.99
C SER A 140 21.58 -20.19 -12.62
N LYS A 141 21.92 -19.94 -11.35
CA LYS A 141 23.25 -20.22 -10.78
C LYS A 141 23.31 -21.65 -10.24
N ALA A 142 24.30 -22.41 -10.71
CA ALA A 142 24.67 -23.74 -10.22
C ALA A 142 25.28 -23.67 -8.81
N GLY A 143 24.98 -24.69 -8.00
CA GLY A 143 25.41 -24.79 -6.60
C GLY A 143 26.80 -25.39 -6.38
N SER A 144 27.37 -25.09 -5.22
CA SER A 144 28.48 -25.82 -4.60
C SER A 144 28.16 -26.01 -3.11
N GLY A 145 28.24 -27.26 -2.66
CA GLY A 145 27.72 -27.71 -1.37
C GLY A 145 28.55 -27.35 -0.13
N SER A 146 28.08 -27.81 1.03
CA SER A 146 28.92 -28.01 2.22
C SER A 146 28.30 -29.01 3.19
N ALA A 147 29.20 -29.64 3.94
CA ALA A 147 29.14 -30.90 4.65
C ALA A 147 28.25 -30.97 5.91
N THR A 148 27.91 -32.22 6.19
CA THR A 148 27.34 -32.85 7.37
C THR A 148 28.18 -32.64 8.65
N PHE A 149 27.53 -32.41 9.79
CA PHE A 149 28.05 -32.77 11.11
C PHE A 149 26.91 -33.22 12.05
N CYS A 150 27.14 -34.30 12.79
CA CYS A 150 26.16 -35.04 13.58
C CYS A 150 26.10 -34.62 15.06
N ASN A 151 24.86 -34.64 15.59
CA ASN A 151 24.41 -35.09 16.94
C ASN A 151 24.76 -34.30 18.22
N PRO A 152 24.08 -34.56 19.37
CA PRO A 152 22.68 -35.00 19.59
C PRO A 152 21.93 -34.29 20.76
N GLY A 153 20.59 -34.43 20.76
CA GLY A 153 19.84 -34.81 21.96
C GLY A 153 19.10 -33.72 22.76
N PHE A 154 17.77 -33.69 22.66
CA PHE A 154 16.85 -33.80 23.82
C PHE A 154 15.39 -33.92 23.34
N ARG A 155 14.66 -34.92 23.83
CA ARG A 155 13.20 -35.06 23.68
C ARG A 155 12.53 -34.70 25.01
N PRO A 156 11.40 -33.98 24.99
CA PRO A 156 10.39 -34.13 26.04
C PRO A 156 9.17 -34.90 25.55
N LYS A 157 8.61 -35.69 26.46
CA LYS A 157 7.49 -36.62 26.29
C LYS A 157 6.16 -35.89 26.23
N VAL A 158 5.28 -36.40 25.38
CA VAL A 158 3.83 -36.20 25.40
C VAL A 158 3.25 -36.87 26.63
N GLN A 159 2.43 -36.16 27.40
CA GLN A 159 1.57 -36.74 28.42
C GLN A 159 0.12 -36.37 28.09
N GLN A 160 -0.61 -37.37 27.57
CA GLN A 160 -2.06 -37.38 27.52
C GLN A 160 -2.59 -37.62 28.94
N ASN A 161 -3.66 -36.93 29.32
CA ASN A 161 -4.59 -37.44 30.31
C ASN A 161 -6.02 -37.14 29.86
N ALA A 162 -6.79 -38.23 29.77
CA ALA A 162 -8.23 -38.25 29.57
C ALA A 162 -8.96 -37.78 30.83
N GLY A 163 -10.18 -37.27 30.65
CA GLY A 163 -10.92 -36.50 31.65
C GLY A 163 -11.72 -37.28 32.67
N TYR A 164 -12.54 -36.54 33.43
CA TYR A 164 -13.73 -37.03 34.13
C TYR A 164 -14.75 -35.90 34.30
N LYS A 165 -16.03 -36.28 34.25
CA LYS A 165 -17.24 -35.44 34.27
C LYS A 165 -17.67 -35.00 35.69
N ALA A 166 -18.29 -33.82 35.71
CA ALA A 166 -19.51 -33.37 36.42
C ALA A 166 -19.70 -33.57 37.95
N GLY A 167 -20.15 -32.48 38.60
CA GLY A 167 -20.94 -32.54 39.84
C GLY A 167 -20.83 -31.30 40.75
N LEU A 168 -21.74 -30.34 40.59
CA LEU A 168 -22.12 -29.36 41.62
C LEU A 168 -23.09 -30.04 42.62
N PRO A 169 -23.11 -29.63 43.91
CA PRO A 169 -24.07 -28.60 44.30
C PRO A 169 -23.60 -27.61 45.40
N SER A 170 -24.34 -26.50 45.47
CA SER A 170 -24.30 -25.44 46.50
C SER A 170 -24.54 -25.94 47.92
N ALA A 171 -23.84 -25.36 48.89
CA ALA A 171 -24.39 -25.03 50.22
C ALA A 171 -23.55 -23.95 50.93
N THR A 172 -24.23 -23.25 51.81
CA THR A 172 -24.00 -21.89 52.31
C THR A 172 -23.38 -21.89 53.72
N ILE A 173 -22.46 -20.95 53.96
CA ILE A 173 -22.04 -20.26 55.22
C ILE A 173 -21.76 -21.12 56.47
N SER A 174 -20.51 -21.02 56.96
CA SER A 174 -20.16 -20.93 58.38
C SER A 174 -18.77 -20.31 58.55
N LEU A 175 -18.71 -19.11 59.14
CA LEU A 175 -17.47 -18.44 59.59
C LEU A 175 -16.88 -19.18 60.81
N PRO A 176 -15.54 -19.22 60.93
CA PRO A 176 -14.96 -19.03 62.25
C PRO A 176 -13.81 -18.01 62.26
N SER A 177 -13.97 -17.07 63.20
CA SER A 177 -12.97 -16.56 64.14
C SER A 177 -11.53 -16.38 63.67
N ILE A 178 -11.20 -15.10 63.52
CA ILE A 178 -9.87 -14.50 63.49
C ILE A 178 -9.01 -15.01 64.67
N ARG A 179 -7.86 -15.61 64.36
CA ARG A 179 -6.67 -15.65 65.24
C ARG A 179 -5.47 -15.19 64.43
N GLN A 180 -4.87 -14.09 64.87
CA GLN A 180 -3.61 -13.58 64.34
C GLN A 180 -2.45 -14.53 64.69
N PRO A 181 -1.46 -14.67 63.81
CA PRO A 181 -0.08 -14.82 64.22
C PRO A 181 0.71 -13.56 63.85
N SER A 182 1.22 -12.92 64.89
CA SER A 182 2.38 -12.04 64.84
C SER A 182 3.56 -12.77 64.20
N GLY A 183 4.08 -12.22 63.11
CA GLY A 183 5.27 -12.74 62.41
C GLY A 183 5.89 -11.66 61.54
N THR A 184 6.88 -10.98 62.10
CA THR A 184 7.80 -10.04 61.44
C THR A 184 8.58 -10.72 60.31
N LEU A 185 8.43 -10.23 59.07
CA LEU A 185 9.41 -10.36 57.97
C LEU A 185 8.99 -9.44 56.80
N ALA A 186 9.20 -8.14 56.96
CA ALA A 186 8.98 -7.14 55.91
C ALA A 186 10.14 -6.15 55.88
N SER A 187 11.21 -6.52 55.16
CA SER A 187 12.29 -5.57 54.82
C SER A 187 13.19 -6.00 53.66
N ALA A 188 13.17 -7.27 53.23
CA ALA A 188 13.99 -7.71 52.09
C ALA A 188 13.33 -7.51 50.71
N GLY A 189 12.00 -7.53 50.61
CA GLY A 189 11.28 -7.44 49.33
C GLY A 189 11.29 -6.04 48.69
N LEU A 190 11.31 -4.98 49.50
CA LEU A 190 11.24 -3.60 48.99
C LEU A 190 12.56 -3.14 48.34
N LEU A 191 13.70 -3.62 48.85
CA LEU A 191 15.02 -3.29 48.28
C LEU A 191 15.24 -3.97 46.93
N PHE A 192 14.72 -5.18 46.72
CA PHE A 192 14.86 -5.89 45.45
C PHE A 192 14.05 -5.24 44.31
N VAL A 193 12.83 -4.78 44.59
CA VAL A 193 11.97 -4.09 43.61
C VAL A 193 12.53 -2.70 43.25
N CYS A 194 13.09 -1.98 44.22
CA CYS A 194 13.77 -0.70 43.95
C CYS A 194 15.03 -0.87 43.09
N CYS A 195 15.85 -1.90 43.35
CA CYS A 195 17.06 -2.16 42.57
C CYS A 195 16.76 -2.51 41.10
N ILE A 196 15.74 -3.33 40.84
CA ILE A 196 15.32 -3.67 39.47
C ILE A 196 14.84 -2.42 38.72
N SER A 197 14.09 -1.55 39.39
CA SER A 197 13.55 -0.31 38.80
C SER A 197 14.66 0.69 38.42
N VAL A 198 15.72 0.78 39.23
CA VAL A 198 16.88 1.64 38.96
C VAL A 198 17.73 1.09 37.82
N VAL A 199 17.97 -0.22 37.79
CA VAL A 199 18.75 -0.87 36.70
C VAL A 199 18.00 -0.75 35.36
N ALA A 200 16.68 -0.92 35.34
CA ALA A 200 15.88 -0.73 34.13
C ALA A 200 15.93 0.73 33.61
N ARG A 201 15.86 1.73 34.51
CA ARG A 201 16.00 3.15 34.14
C ARG A 201 17.38 3.49 33.58
N LEU A 202 18.44 2.97 34.19
CA LEU A 202 19.81 3.22 33.74
C LEU A 202 20.10 2.53 32.40
N SER A 203 19.62 1.30 32.21
CA SER A 203 19.72 0.57 30.94
C SER A 203 18.98 1.30 29.81
N TRP A 204 17.77 1.81 30.07
CA TRP A 204 17.01 2.64 29.12
C TRP A 204 17.74 3.94 28.77
N GLN A 205 18.25 4.67 29.76
CA GLN A 205 19.01 5.91 29.51
C GLN A 205 20.29 5.67 28.71
N GLN A 206 20.97 4.54 28.95
CA GLN A 206 22.19 4.16 28.21
C GLN A 206 21.85 3.76 26.77
N HIS A 207 20.72 3.08 26.54
CA HIS A 207 20.21 2.76 25.21
C HIS A 207 19.85 4.04 24.41
N CYS A 208 19.17 5.01 25.04
CA CYS A 208 18.86 6.31 24.40
C CYS A 208 20.12 7.10 24.03
N ARG A 209 21.16 7.08 24.88
CA ARG A 209 22.45 7.75 24.60
C ARG A 209 23.22 7.11 23.44
N LEU A 210 23.20 5.78 23.34
CA LEU A 210 23.84 5.06 22.24
C LEU A 210 23.13 5.30 20.90
N ARG A 211 21.80 5.47 20.90
CA ARG A 211 21.01 5.84 19.70
C ARG A 211 21.32 7.26 19.23
N ALA A 212 21.41 8.23 20.15
CA ALA A 212 21.79 9.61 19.84
C ALA A 212 23.21 9.74 19.27
N GLY A 213 24.10 8.78 19.52
CA GLY A 213 25.45 8.71 18.93
C GLY A 213 25.48 8.20 17.49
N ARG A 214 24.56 7.29 17.11
CA ARG A 214 24.47 6.74 15.74
C ARG A 214 23.89 7.72 14.73
N ASP A 215 22.99 8.60 15.14
CA ASP A 215 22.36 9.61 14.27
C ASP A 215 23.33 10.64 13.70
N ARG A 216 24.54 10.77 14.25
CA ARG A 216 25.54 11.71 13.70
C ARG A 216 26.17 11.22 12.40
N HIS A 217 26.14 9.91 12.11
CA HIS A 217 26.79 9.35 10.91
C HIS A 217 25.88 9.29 9.67
N LEU A 218 24.56 9.44 9.82
CA LEU A 218 23.61 9.43 8.69
C LEU A 218 23.34 10.83 8.09
N ARG A 219 23.89 11.90 8.68
CA ARG A 219 23.67 13.28 8.23
C ARG A 219 24.49 13.71 7.00
N SER A 220 25.43 12.90 6.53
CA SER A 220 26.33 13.28 5.42
C SER A 220 25.81 12.96 4.02
N SER A 221 24.59 12.41 3.87
CA SER A 221 24.06 11.99 2.56
C SER A 221 22.62 12.44 2.27
N LEU A 222 22.23 13.64 2.70
CA LEU A 222 20.97 14.30 2.31
C LEU A 222 21.28 15.52 1.44
N HIS A 223 21.44 15.29 0.14
CA HIS A 223 21.52 16.34 -0.86
C HIS A 223 20.14 17.01 -1.01
N VAL A 224 20.13 18.35 -0.89
CA VAL A 224 19.07 19.27 -1.32
C VAL A 224 17.68 18.95 -0.76
N MET A 225 17.51 19.13 0.55
CA MET A 225 16.19 19.42 1.10
C MET A 225 15.72 20.77 0.51
N PRO A 226 14.51 20.87 -0.08
CA PRO A 226 13.96 22.16 -0.46
C PRO A 226 13.93 23.05 0.77
N LYS A 227 14.26 24.34 0.60
CA LYS A 227 14.18 25.34 1.66
C LYS A 227 12.76 25.28 2.23
N LEU A 228 12.62 24.65 3.40
CA LEU A 228 11.46 24.80 4.26
C LEU A 228 11.35 26.30 4.51
N ASN A 229 10.47 26.96 3.76
CA ASN A 229 9.98 28.28 4.13
C ASN A 229 9.64 28.18 5.61
N THR A 230 10.10 29.15 6.38
CA THR A 230 9.96 29.20 7.83
C THR A 230 8.46 29.15 8.13
N VAL A 231 7.93 27.93 8.24
CA VAL A 231 6.53 27.66 8.53
C VAL A 231 6.28 28.42 9.80
N THR A 232 5.32 29.34 9.76
CA THR A 232 4.88 30.04 10.94
C THR A 232 4.33 28.97 11.88
N LEU A 233 5.20 28.44 12.74
CA LEU A 233 4.96 27.34 13.71
C LEU A 233 3.85 27.68 14.72
N GLY A 234 3.10 28.76 14.51
CA GLY A 234 2.18 29.35 15.45
C GLY A 234 0.85 28.62 15.56
N ARG A 235 0.33 27.96 14.52
CA ARG A 235 -0.97 27.25 14.61
C ARG A 235 -1.06 26.10 13.61
N CYS A 236 -0.87 24.88 14.10
CA CYS A 236 -1.35 23.70 13.38
C CYS A 236 -2.86 23.58 13.64
N HIS A 237 -3.67 23.81 12.61
CA HIS A 237 -5.13 23.77 12.73
C HIS A 237 -5.66 22.39 12.34
N LEU A 238 -6.57 21.85 13.13
CA LEU A 238 -7.38 20.68 12.78
C LEU A 238 -8.74 21.17 12.27
N TYR A 239 -9.03 20.92 11.01
CA TYR A 239 -10.35 21.18 10.42
C TYR A 239 -11.29 20.01 10.70
N THR A 240 -12.58 20.31 10.85
CA THR A 240 -13.64 19.29 10.99
C THR A 240 -14.59 19.26 9.80
N GLU A 241 -14.64 20.35 9.04
CA GLU A 241 -15.52 20.48 7.88
C GLU A 241 -14.87 19.91 6.61
N PRO A 242 -15.67 19.36 5.68
CA PRO A 242 -15.20 19.01 4.35
C PRO A 242 -14.44 20.15 3.66
N ALA A 243 -13.31 19.82 3.05
CA ALA A 243 -12.53 20.78 2.27
C ALA A 243 -12.10 20.18 0.93
N ASP A 244 -12.33 20.89 -0.16
CA ASP A 244 -11.98 20.41 -1.51
C ASP A 244 -10.47 20.33 -1.73
N CYS A 245 -9.66 21.08 -0.97
CA CYS A 245 -8.21 21.03 -1.06
C CYS A 245 -7.64 19.64 -0.74
N ALA A 246 -8.28 18.87 0.16
CA ALA A 246 -7.89 17.50 0.47
C ALA A 246 -7.86 16.63 -0.79
N LYS A 247 -8.91 16.69 -1.61
CA LYS A 247 -9.08 15.86 -2.81
C LYS A 247 -8.06 16.20 -3.90
N ALA A 248 -7.70 17.47 -3.98
CA ALA A 248 -6.76 17.97 -4.99
C ALA A 248 -5.34 17.46 -4.78
N VAL A 249 -4.94 17.18 -3.53
CA VAL A 249 -3.57 16.78 -3.18
C VAL A 249 -3.37 15.27 -3.03
N LEU A 250 -4.45 14.50 -2.87
CA LEU A 250 -4.34 13.04 -2.75
C LEU A 250 -3.71 12.42 -4.00
N LEU A 251 -2.73 11.55 -3.78
CA LEU A 251 -2.11 10.73 -4.81
C LEU A 251 -3.05 9.58 -5.21
N ASP A 252 -2.91 9.07 -6.43
CA ASP A 252 -3.44 7.74 -6.73
C ASP A 252 -2.70 6.66 -5.93
N PHE A 253 -3.30 5.48 -5.85
CA PHE A 253 -2.79 4.37 -5.06
C PHE A 253 -1.35 3.96 -5.46
N GLN A 254 -1.06 3.88 -6.76
CA GLN A 254 0.25 3.48 -7.27
C GLN A 254 1.34 4.49 -6.89
N ASN A 255 1.03 5.78 -6.94
CA ASN A 255 1.96 6.84 -6.55
C ASN A 255 2.16 6.88 -5.03
N ALA A 256 1.10 6.71 -4.24
CA ALA A 256 1.21 6.63 -2.77
C ALA A 256 2.06 5.42 -2.35
N THR A 257 1.76 4.24 -2.89
CA THR A 257 2.53 3.01 -2.62
C THR A 257 3.97 3.13 -3.07
N HIS A 258 4.24 3.62 -4.29
CA HIS A 258 5.61 3.86 -4.74
C HIS A 258 6.35 4.79 -3.79
N ARG A 259 5.75 5.90 -3.38
CA ARG A 259 6.40 6.89 -2.50
C ARG A 259 6.82 6.28 -1.16
N PHE A 260 5.98 5.44 -0.55
CA PHE A 260 6.29 4.84 0.74
C PHE A 260 7.07 3.52 0.61
N PHE A 261 6.56 2.56 -0.16
CA PHE A 261 7.18 1.23 -0.34
C PHE A 261 8.41 1.23 -1.26
N GLY A 262 8.63 2.29 -2.04
CA GLY A 262 9.88 2.51 -2.77
C GLY A 262 11.06 2.90 -1.87
N LEU A 263 10.81 3.28 -0.61
CA LEU A 263 11.87 3.49 0.38
C LEU A 263 12.48 2.15 0.81
N PRO A 264 13.76 2.09 1.20
CA PRO A 264 14.34 0.92 1.85
C PRO A 264 13.55 0.48 3.07
N GLU A 265 13.44 -0.83 3.30
CA GLU A 265 12.67 -1.41 4.41
C GLU A 265 13.10 -0.87 5.78
N GLU A 266 14.40 -0.83 6.06
CA GLU A 266 14.97 -0.28 7.29
C GLU A 266 14.57 1.20 7.50
N GLN A 267 14.44 1.96 6.41
CA GLN A 267 14.01 3.35 6.48
C GLN A 267 12.53 3.44 6.82
N ARG A 268 11.67 2.61 6.21
CA ARG A 268 10.23 2.55 6.54
C ARG A 268 10.01 2.15 8.00
N GLU A 269 10.72 1.14 8.48
CA GLU A 269 10.65 0.74 9.89
C GLU A 269 11.08 1.88 10.81
N THR A 270 12.17 2.58 10.48
CA THR A 270 12.63 3.73 11.27
C THR A 270 11.58 4.83 11.30
N ILE A 271 10.95 5.14 10.16
CA ILE A 271 9.85 6.11 10.08
C ILE A 271 8.71 5.67 10.99
N LEU A 272 8.21 4.45 10.82
CA LEU A 272 7.07 3.94 11.60
C LEU A 272 7.36 3.91 13.10
N GLN A 273 8.60 3.59 13.51
CA GLN A 273 9.03 3.65 14.91
C GLN A 273 9.09 5.08 15.45
N ASP A 274 9.56 6.04 14.66
CA ASP A 274 9.52 7.47 15.02
C ASP A 274 8.07 7.93 15.23
N LEU A 275 7.16 7.58 14.32
CA LEU A 275 5.74 7.94 14.38
C LEU A 275 5.03 7.28 15.57
N LEU A 276 5.27 5.99 15.81
CA LEU A 276 4.80 5.28 17.00
C LEU A 276 5.26 5.99 18.28
N GLY A 277 6.54 6.39 18.34
CA GLY A 277 7.07 7.11 19.49
C GLY A 277 6.29 8.39 19.78
N ILE A 278 5.84 9.12 18.76
CA ILE A 278 5.00 10.32 18.89
C ILE A 278 3.61 9.93 19.41
N VAL A 279 2.93 8.98 18.75
CA VAL A 279 1.60 8.50 19.17
C VAL A 279 1.59 8.05 20.64
N ALA A 280 2.62 7.31 21.06
CA ALA A 280 2.77 6.84 22.43
C ALA A 280 3.01 7.97 23.44
N ARG A 281 3.86 8.97 23.12
CA ARG A 281 4.12 10.13 23.99
C ARG A 281 2.87 10.95 24.29
N HIS A 282 1.93 10.99 23.35
CA HIS A 282 0.68 11.73 23.47
C HIS A 282 -0.51 10.88 23.96
N GLU A 283 -0.27 9.60 24.26
CA GLU A 283 -1.28 8.66 24.78
C GLU A 283 -2.45 8.43 23.81
N LEU A 284 -2.17 8.37 22.49
CA LEU A 284 -3.17 8.19 21.44
C LEU A 284 -3.11 6.82 20.73
N HIS A 285 -2.36 5.86 21.27
CA HIS A 285 -2.12 4.52 20.69
C HIS A 285 -3.40 3.68 20.50
N ASP A 286 -4.42 3.93 21.31
CA ASP A 286 -5.75 3.31 21.25
C ASP A 286 -6.78 4.19 20.52
N THR A 287 -6.36 5.35 20.01
CA THR A 287 -7.25 6.36 19.42
C THR A 287 -6.98 6.56 17.95
N VAL A 288 -5.70 6.56 17.56
CA VAL A 288 -5.28 6.87 16.20
C VAL A 288 -4.33 5.82 15.65
N GLY A 289 -4.48 5.53 14.37
CA GLY A 289 -3.48 4.91 13.52
C GLY A 289 -2.80 5.95 12.63
N ILE A 290 -1.70 5.52 12.03
CA ILE A 290 -1.12 6.19 10.86
C ILE A 290 -1.54 5.40 9.63
N ASP A 291 -1.96 6.08 8.58
CA ASP A 291 -2.39 5.45 7.34
C ASP A 291 -1.80 6.17 6.13
N MET A 292 -1.74 5.43 5.03
CA MET A 292 -1.28 5.89 3.74
C MET A 292 -2.47 6.46 2.96
N LYS A 293 -2.42 7.77 2.76
CA LYS A 293 -3.47 8.53 2.08
C LYS A 293 -3.36 8.35 0.57
N HIS A 294 -4.49 7.98 -0.04
CA HIS A 294 -4.60 7.81 -1.48
C HIS A 294 -6.05 8.02 -1.92
N LYS A 295 -6.26 8.19 -3.23
CA LYS A 295 -7.58 8.25 -3.84
C LYS A 295 -8.14 6.83 -3.97
N HIS A 296 -9.29 6.59 -3.36
CA HIS A 296 -10.11 5.40 -3.64
C HIS A 296 -10.94 5.61 -4.91
N PHE A 297 -11.49 6.81 -5.12
CA PHE A 297 -12.37 7.15 -6.24
C PHE A 297 -12.12 8.56 -6.78
N ASP A 298 -12.54 8.80 -8.02
CA ASP A 298 -12.66 10.16 -8.57
C ASP A 298 -13.92 10.84 -7.99
N LEU A 299 -13.75 11.55 -6.87
CA LEU A 299 -14.85 12.25 -6.21
C LEU A 299 -15.33 13.45 -7.04
N SER A 300 -16.64 13.52 -7.27
CA SER A 300 -17.28 14.71 -7.84
C SER A 300 -17.10 15.94 -6.95
N PRO A 301 -17.10 17.17 -7.51
CA PRO A 301 -17.05 18.40 -6.72
C PRO A 301 -18.11 18.41 -5.61
N GLY A 302 -17.71 18.78 -4.40
CA GLY A 302 -18.60 18.77 -3.23
C GLY A 302 -18.88 17.40 -2.61
N CYS A 303 -18.51 16.27 -3.22
CA CYS A 303 -18.67 14.93 -2.59
C CYS A 303 -17.49 14.57 -1.70
N VAL A 304 -17.72 13.90 -0.58
CA VAL A 304 -16.69 13.34 0.32
C VAL A 304 -16.69 11.82 0.25
N LEU A 305 -15.63 11.18 0.75
CA LEU A 305 -15.62 9.74 0.97
C LEU A 305 -16.27 9.43 2.33
N PHE A 306 -17.35 8.66 2.31
CA PHE A 306 -18.20 8.44 3.47
C PHE A 306 -18.33 6.94 3.81
N GLU A 307 -18.15 6.61 5.08
CA GLU A 307 -18.29 5.27 5.65
C GLU A 307 -19.68 5.06 6.23
N VAL A 308 -20.34 4.00 5.80
CA VAL A 308 -21.54 3.44 6.45
C VAL A 308 -21.15 2.15 7.15
N GLN A 309 -21.40 2.07 8.45
CA GLN A 309 -21.07 0.89 9.24
C GLN A 309 -22.25 -0.08 9.30
N GLU A 310 -21.98 -1.36 9.08
CA GLU A 310 -22.97 -2.43 9.20
C GLU A 310 -22.50 -3.48 10.22
N PRO A 311 -22.62 -3.18 11.54
CA PRO A 311 -22.07 -4.05 12.58
C PRO A 311 -22.59 -5.48 12.52
N GLY A 312 -23.87 -5.67 12.18
CA GLY A 312 -24.48 -7.00 12.06
C GLY A 312 -23.89 -7.85 10.93
N ALA A 313 -23.38 -7.23 9.87
CA ALA A 313 -22.72 -7.90 8.75
C ALA A 313 -21.19 -7.97 8.89
N LYS A 314 -20.63 -7.42 9.99
CA LYS A 314 -19.19 -7.22 10.18
C LYS A 314 -18.53 -6.58 8.94
N GLN A 315 -19.10 -5.49 8.45
CA GLN A 315 -18.52 -4.74 7.34
C GLN A 315 -18.75 -3.23 7.48
N SER A 316 -17.95 -2.47 6.76
CA SER A 316 -18.20 -1.05 6.47
C SER A 316 -18.18 -0.82 4.97
N THR A 317 -19.02 0.08 4.48
CA THR A 317 -19.08 0.47 3.06
C THR A 317 -18.62 1.92 2.92
N MET A 318 -17.57 2.13 2.16
CA MET A 318 -16.99 3.42 1.80
C MET A 318 -17.49 3.82 0.40
N LYS A 319 -18.07 5.02 0.26
CA LYS A 319 -18.58 5.52 -1.03
C LYS A 319 -18.62 7.05 -1.13
N PRO A 320 -18.60 7.63 -2.33
CA PRO A 320 -18.83 9.06 -2.54
C PRO A 320 -20.21 9.48 -2.02
N THR A 321 -20.26 10.49 -1.16
CA THR A 321 -21.51 11.02 -0.59
C THR A 321 -21.47 12.54 -0.52
N LYS A 322 -22.62 13.20 -0.65
CA LYS A 322 -22.71 14.65 -0.45
C LYS A 322 -22.70 14.98 1.04
N PRO A 323 -22.15 16.13 1.47
CA PRO A 323 -22.16 16.55 2.86
C PRO A 323 -23.49 17.19 3.28
N ASP A 324 -24.61 16.61 2.81
CA ASP A 324 -25.96 17.01 3.18
C ASP A 324 -26.53 16.21 4.36
N ILE A 325 -25.76 15.23 4.86
CA ILE A 325 -26.04 14.47 6.07
C ILE A 325 -25.01 14.80 7.16
N PRO A 326 -25.40 14.75 8.45
CA PRO A 326 -24.45 14.87 9.54
C PRO A 326 -23.38 13.77 9.48
N MET A 327 -22.13 14.14 9.72
CA MET A 327 -20.99 13.24 9.58
C MET A 327 -19.83 13.63 10.48
N THR A 328 -19.05 12.64 10.90
CA THR A 328 -17.87 12.82 11.75
C THR A 328 -16.61 12.51 10.94
N PRO A 329 -15.64 13.43 10.82
CA PRO A 329 -14.38 13.14 10.16
C PRO A 329 -13.54 12.18 10.99
N PHE A 330 -12.97 11.17 10.35
CA PHE A 330 -12.07 10.21 11.02
C PHE A 330 -10.69 10.12 10.38
N SER A 331 -10.48 10.66 9.18
CA SER A 331 -9.23 10.49 8.42
C SER A 331 -8.73 11.85 7.95
N PHE A 332 -7.48 12.17 8.27
CA PHE A 332 -6.90 13.51 8.09
C PHE A 332 -5.54 13.45 7.39
N LEU A 333 -5.32 14.38 6.45
CA LEU A 333 -4.02 14.60 5.79
C LEU A 333 -3.47 15.99 6.13
N TYR A 334 -2.17 16.18 5.97
CA TYR A 334 -1.51 17.44 6.27
C TYR A 334 -1.31 18.29 5.01
N VAL A 335 -2.00 19.44 4.93
CA VAL A 335 -1.99 20.36 3.78
C VAL A 335 -1.73 21.77 4.28
N ASP A 336 -0.68 22.42 3.74
CA ASP A 336 -0.37 23.84 3.97
C ASP A 336 -0.42 24.27 5.44
N GLY A 337 0.15 23.45 6.33
CA GLY A 337 0.19 23.76 7.77
C GLY A 337 -0.98 23.21 8.59
N CYS A 338 -1.98 22.62 7.94
CA CYS A 338 -3.24 22.24 8.55
C CYS A 338 -3.55 20.75 8.37
N TRP A 339 -4.22 20.15 9.34
CA TRP A 339 -4.81 18.82 9.23
C TRP A 339 -6.23 18.97 8.69
N VAL A 340 -6.45 18.42 7.49
CA VAL A 340 -7.69 18.55 6.74
C VAL A 340 -8.35 17.18 6.65
N PRO A 341 -9.66 17.06 6.96
CA PRO A 341 -10.36 15.78 6.86
C PRO A 341 -10.59 15.38 5.41
N HIS A 342 -10.56 14.08 5.13
CA HIS A 342 -10.86 13.54 3.80
C HIS A 342 -11.80 12.34 3.78
N GLU A 343 -11.90 11.59 4.89
CA GLU A 343 -12.93 10.55 5.08
C GLU A 343 -13.79 10.85 6.31
N PHE A 344 -15.05 10.48 6.19
CA PHE A 344 -16.11 10.76 7.14
C PHE A 344 -16.94 9.51 7.41
N VAL A 345 -17.48 9.37 8.61
CA VAL A 345 -18.42 8.31 9.00
C VAL A 345 -19.73 8.94 9.47
N GLN A 346 -20.78 8.14 9.59
CA GLN A 346 -22.06 8.53 10.21
C GLN A 346 -21.83 9.24 11.56
N GLU A 347 -22.58 10.31 11.82
CA GLU A 347 -22.48 11.11 13.05
C GLU A 347 -22.70 10.25 14.31
N GLU A 348 -23.56 9.23 14.21
CA GLU A 348 -23.87 8.31 15.31
C GLU A 348 -22.71 7.38 15.70
N CYS A 349 -21.60 7.38 14.95
CA CYS A 349 -20.40 6.63 15.31
C CYS A 349 -19.69 7.29 16.51
N THR A 350 -20.09 6.88 17.72
CA THR A 350 -19.58 7.43 18.97
C THR A 350 -18.06 7.33 19.09
N SER A 351 -17.47 6.23 18.62
CA SER A 351 -16.02 6.02 18.65
C SER A 351 -15.24 7.02 17.81
N ALA A 352 -15.76 7.38 16.62
CA ALA A 352 -15.15 8.42 15.81
C ALA A 352 -15.27 9.80 16.49
N ALA A 353 -16.42 10.10 17.08
CA ALA A 353 -16.64 11.37 17.78
C ALA A 353 -15.74 11.52 19.02
N ASP A 354 -15.67 10.47 19.86
CA ASP A 354 -14.80 10.44 21.04
C ASP A 354 -13.33 10.52 20.65
N GLY A 355 -12.92 9.80 19.59
CA GLY A 355 -11.56 9.85 19.07
C GLY A 355 -11.20 11.22 18.50
N LEU A 356 -12.15 11.91 17.86
CA LEU A 356 -11.96 13.25 17.33
C LEU A 356 -11.76 14.25 18.47
N GLU A 357 -12.56 14.17 19.54
CA GLU A 357 -12.40 15.05 20.70
C GLU A 357 -11.05 14.80 21.42
N ARG A 358 -10.64 13.54 21.57
CA ARG A 358 -9.32 13.20 22.11
C ARG A 358 -8.21 13.79 21.25
N LEU A 359 -8.30 13.69 19.92
CA LEU A 359 -7.31 14.27 19.01
C LEU A 359 -7.28 15.81 19.09
N ARG A 360 -8.44 16.47 19.14
CA ARG A 360 -8.57 17.93 19.30
C ARG A 360 -7.94 18.44 20.59
N SER A 361 -7.99 17.65 21.65
CA SER A 361 -7.39 17.98 22.94
C SER A 361 -5.85 17.90 22.97
N LYS A 362 -5.20 17.48 21.86
CA LYS A 362 -3.75 17.25 21.76
C LYS A 362 -3.11 18.04 20.59
N PRO A 363 -3.15 19.38 20.58
CA PRO A 363 -2.56 20.16 19.49
C PRO A 363 -1.04 19.95 19.34
N GLU A 364 -0.32 19.64 20.43
CA GLU A 364 1.12 19.33 20.38
C GLU A 364 1.42 18.05 19.61
N PHE A 365 0.54 17.05 19.65
CA PHE A 365 0.64 15.84 18.85
C PHE A 365 0.61 16.16 17.36
N LEU A 366 -0.36 16.98 16.93
CA LEU A 366 -0.54 17.40 15.54
C LEU A 366 0.69 18.15 15.00
N ILE A 367 1.29 19.02 15.82
CA ILE A 367 2.51 19.75 15.48
C ILE A 367 3.68 18.76 15.35
N GLU A 368 3.92 17.94 16.36
CA GLU A 368 5.05 17.01 16.39
C GLU A 368 4.98 15.98 15.25
N LEU A 369 3.79 15.44 14.99
CA LEU A 369 3.56 14.50 13.89
C LEU A 369 3.83 15.17 12.54
N SER A 370 3.32 16.39 12.31
CA SER A 370 3.54 17.10 11.04
C SER A 370 5.02 17.38 10.77
N LEU A 371 5.79 17.74 11.81
CA LEU A 371 7.24 17.94 11.72
C LEU A 371 7.98 16.63 11.42
N ALA A 372 7.54 15.51 12.01
CA ALA A 372 8.11 14.20 11.71
C ALA A 372 7.83 13.77 10.27
N LEU A 373 6.59 13.94 9.78
CA LEU A 373 6.25 13.66 8.39
C LEU A 373 7.04 14.56 7.43
N ALA A 374 7.18 15.85 7.73
CA ALA A 374 7.98 16.79 6.95
C ALA A 374 9.48 16.44 6.92
N LYS A 375 10.04 16.00 8.05
CA LYS A 375 11.43 15.50 8.15
C LYS A 375 11.68 14.35 7.15
N TRP A 376 10.69 13.49 6.95
CA TRP A 376 10.77 12.36 6.03
C TRP A 376 10.25 12.66 4.62
N GLY A 377 9.66 13.83 4.40
CA GLY A 377 9.03 14.21 3.14
C GLY A 377 7.84 13.33 2.79
N LEU A 378 7.01 12.98 3.77
CA LEU A 378 5.86 12.07 3.66
C LEU A 378 4.52 12.70 4.06
N GLN A 379 4.45 14.02 4.21
CA GLN A 379 3.23 14.74 4.60
C GLN A 379 2.07 14.62 3.59
N ASP A 380 2.38 14.32 2.33
CA ASP A 380 1.46 14.08 1.22
C ASP A 380 1.06 12.59 1.08
N VAL A 381 1.70 11.70 1.82
CA VAL A 381 1.54 10.24 1.70
C VAL A 381 0.95 9.63 2.96
N LEU A 382 1.35 10.10 4.14
CA LEU A 382 0.89 9.58 5.42
C LEU A 382 0.01 10.60 6.13
N GLY A 383 -0.95 10.13 6.91
CA GLY A 383 -1.72 10.98 7.79
C GLY A 383 -2.25 10.27 9.02
N ILE A 384 -3.34 10.79 9.58
CA ILE A 384 -3.95 10.31 10.82
C ILE A 384 -5.26 9.63 10.47
N HIS A 385 -5.53 8.49 11.12
CA HIS A 385 -6.81 7.82 11.07
C HIS A 385 -7.31 7.56 12.50
N ILE A 386 -8.53 7.99 12.82
CA ILE A 386 -9.18 7.71 14.10
C ILE A 386 -9.72 6.29 14.09
N LEU A 387 -9.34 5.50 15.10
CA LEU A 387 -9.79 4.12 15.24
C LEU A 387 -11.24 4.12 15.71
N HIS A 388 -12.15 3.68 14.84
CA HIS A 388 -13.60 3.77 15.07
C HIS A 388 -14.39 2.55 14.53
N ARG A 389 -13.67 1.45 14.23
CA ARG A 389 -14.21 0.24 13.60
C ARG A 389 -14.23 -0.95 14.56
N GLU A 390 -14.73 -0.75 15.78
CA GLU A 390 -14.80 -1.79 16.81
C GLU A 390 -15.66 -2.98 16.37
N HIS A 391 -16.63 -2.77 15.49
CA HIS A 391 -17.45 -3.85 14.90
C HIS A 391 -16.65 -4.80 14.01
N LEU A 392 -15.46 -4.39 13.56
CA LEU A 392 -14.53 -5.22 12.78
C LEU A 392 -13.42 -5.84 13.64
N ALA A 393 -13.38 -5.52 14.95
CA ALA A 393 -12.37 -6.03 15.86
C ALA A 393 -12.51 -7.55 16.12
N GLY A 394 -11.43 -8.14 16.63
CA GLY A 394 -11.39 -9.53 17.09
C GLY A 394 -10.77 -10.53 16.12
N GLU A 395 -10.43 -10.12 14.89
CA GLU A 395 -9.68 -10.97 13.95
C GLU A 395 -8.17 -10.69 14.03
N THR A 396 -7.37 -11.75 13.92
CA THR A 396 -5.91 -11.70 14.17
C THR A 396 -5.10 -10.93 13.13
N HIS A 397 -5.68 -10.68 11.96
CA HIS A 397 -4.99 -10.07 10.81
C HIS A 397 -5.56 -8.70 10.43
N GLY A 398 -6.48 -8.17 11.26
CA GLY A 398 -7.15 -6.89 11.09
C GLY A 398 -8.18 -6.89 9.94
N THR A 399 -8.25 -5.82 9.16
CA THR A 399 -9.22 -5.59 8.08
C THR A 399 -8.58 -5.54 6.69
N VAL A 400 -9.34 -5.94 5.68
CA VAL A 400 -9.01 -5.80 4.25
C VAL A 400 -10.09 -4.99 3.55
N GLU A 401 -9.73 -4.22 2.53
CA GLU A 401 -10.73 -3.56 1.68
C GLU A 401 -10.90 -4.33 0.37
N THR A 402 -12.14 -4.37 -0.10
CA THR A 402 -12.55 -5.14 -1.29
C THR A 402 -13.53 -4.33 -2.13
N PRO A 403 -13.65 -4.59 -3.44
CA PRO A 403 -14.67 -3.94 -4.25
C PRO A 403 -16.08 -4.16 -3.67
N GLY A 404 -16.92 -3.13 -3.76
CA GLY A 404 -18.33 -3.16 -3.37
C GLY A 404 -19.26 -3.76 -4.41
N SER A 405 -20.55 -3.51 -4.23
CA SER A 405 -21.56 -3.95 -5.21
C SER A 405 -21.63 -2.99 -6.40
N MET A 406 -21.24 -1.74 -6.18
CA MET A 406 -21.13 -0.68 -7.19
C MET A 406 -19.66 -0.36 -7.51
N ASP A 407 -19.41 0.21 -8.69
CA ASP A 407 -18.06 0.58 -9.15
C ASP A 407 -17.38 1.63 -8.25
N ASP A 408 -18.16 2.44 -7.54
CA ASP A 408 -17.72 3.48 -6.61
C ASP A 408 -17.93 3.10 -5.14
N GLU A 409 -17.98 1.80 -4.85
CA GLU A 409 -18.06 1.27 -3.50
C GLU A 409 -16.85 0.43 -3.13
N LEU A 410 -16.46 0.55 -1.87
CA LEU A 410 -15.35 -0.16 -1.26
C LEU A 410 -15.81 -0.73 0.08
N LEU A 411 -15.58 -2.00 0.31
CA LEU A 411 -16.02 -2.71 1.51
C LEU A 411 -14.82 -3.01 2.40
N VAL A 412 -14.85 -2.49 3.62
CA VAL A 412 -13.90 -2.80 4.69
C VAL A 412 -14.44 -3.97 5.49
N ARG A 413 -13.69 -5.07 5.56
CA ARG A 413 -14.12 -6.31 6.21
C ARG A 413 -12.99 -6.90 7.04
N PRO A 414 -13.28 -7.70 8.07
CA PRO A 414 -12.24 -8.43 8.75
C PRO A 414 -11.54 -9.38 7.80
N TYR A 415 -10.22 -9.49 7.94
CA TYR A 415 -9.42 -10.42 7.17
C TYR A 415 -9.91 -11.85 7.43
N THR A 416 -10.06 -12.62 6.36
CA THR A 416 -10.20 -14.07 6.41
C THR A 416 -9.30 -14.66 5.32
N GLU A 417 -8.76 -15.85 5.54
CA GLU A 417 -7.98 -16.55 4.52
C GLU A 417 -8.77 -16.72 3.22
N ASP A 418 -10.07 -16.98 3.29
CA ASP A 418 -10.93 -17.08 2.11
C ASP A 418 -11.03 -15.76 1.35
N LEU A 419 -11.19 -14.63 2.05
CA LEU A 419 -11.25 -13.31 1.44
C LEU A 419 -9.88 -12.95 0.86
N TYR A 420 -8.81 -13.20 1.62
CA TYR A 420 -7.45 -13.02 1.16
C TYR A 420 -7.18 -13.85 -0.09
N HIS A 421 -7.48 -15.15 -0.13
CA HIS A 421 -7.31 -16.01 -1.30
C HIS A 421 -8.14 -15.59 -2.51
N LYS A 422 -9.36 -15.09 -2.30
CA LYS A 422 -10.19 -14.53 -3.38
C LYS A 422 -9.57 -13.28 -3.99
N LEU A 423 -8.93 -12.45 -3.16
CA LEU A 423 -8.19 -11.27 -3.59
C LEU A 423 -6.78 -11.63 -4.11
N CYS A 424 -6.18 -12.70 -3.60
CA CYS A 424 -4.80 -13.13 -3.82
C CYS A 424 -4.62 -13.86 -5.13
N ARG A 425 -4.74 -13.07 -6.19
CA ARG A 425 -3.92 -13.26 -7.38
C ARG A 425 -2.81 -12.20 -7.50
N GLU A 426 -2.74 -11.19 -6.62
CA GLU A 426 -1.85 -10.02 -6.81
C GLU A 426 -1.25 -9.45 -5.50
N GLU A 427 -0.34 -8.48 -5.66
CA GLU A 427 0.42 -7.81 -4.60
C GLU A 427 -0.47 -7.04 -3.64
N SER A 428 -0.14 -7.15 -2.36
CA SER A 428 -1.00 -6.80 -1.26
C SER A 428 -0.24 -5.79 -0.36
N TYR A 429 -0.75 -4.56 -0.20
CA TYR A 429 -0.04 -3.47 0.49
C TYR A 429 -0.65 -3.08 1.83
N GLN A 430 0.13 -3.11 2.92
CA GLN A 430 -0.30 -2.52 4.20
C GLN A 430 -0.43 -1.00 4.08
N VAL A 431 -1.63 -0.47 4.30
CA VAL A 431 -1.89 0.98 4.22
C VAL A 431 -2.23 1.63 5.56
N MET A 432 -2.31 0.85 6.64
CA MET A 432 -2.60 1.37 7.97
C MET A 432 -1.74 0.66 9.03
N TRP A 433 -1.27 1.45 9.99
CA TRP A 433 -0.49 1.01 11.13
C TRP A 433 -1.18 1.47 12.40
N THR A 434 -1.54 0.50 13.24
CA THR A 434 -2.10 0.72 14.57
C THR A 434 -1.15 0.08 15.59
N TRP A 435 -1.16 0.57 16.82
CA TRP A 435 -0.26 0.07 17.87
C TRP A 435 -1.04 -0.09 19.16
N ASP A 436 -1.91 -1.09 19.21
CA ASP A 436 -2.59 -1.41 20.45
C ASP A 436 -1.57 -1.92 21.51
N LYS A 437 -1.91 -1.79 22.80
CA LYS A 437 -1.04 -2.18 23.94
C LYS A 437 -0.82 -3.70 24.07
N SER A 438 -1.62 -4.51 23.39
CA SER A 438 -1.75 -5.97 23.54
C SER A 438 -1.17 -6.78 22.38
N SER A 439 -1.03 -6.19 21.19
CA SER A 439 -0.56 -6.84 19.99
C SER A 439 0.38 -5.90 19.26
N GLY A 440 1.63 -6.34 19.08
CA GLY A 440 2.59 -5.61 18.25
C GLY A 440 1.95 -5.32 16.90
N GLY A 441 1.86 -4.02 16.56
CA GLY A 441 0.94 -3.45 15.59
C GLY A 441 0.51 -4.33 14.42
N VAL A 442 -0.81 -4.42 14.20
CA VAL A 442 -1.41 -5.23 13.15
C VAL A 442 -2.15 -4.33 12.16
N CYS A 443 -1.91 -4.51 10.84
CA CYS A 443 -2.93 -4.80 9.81
C CYS A 443 -2.52 -4.44 8.35
N ILE A 444 -3.08 -5.17 7.37
CA ILE A 444 -2.58 -5.62 6.05
C ILE A 444 -3.59 -5.27 4.89
N VAL A 445 -3.07 -4.77 3.75
CA VAL A 445 -3.41 -5.09 2.32
C VAL A 445 -4.45 -4.31 1.49
N HIS A 446 -3.98 -3.77 0.34
CA HIS A 446 -4.69 -3.54 -0.94
C HIS A 446 -4.03 -4.17 -2.16
N CYS A 447 -4.87 -4.65 -3.09
CA CYS A 447 -4.56 -5.37 -4.33
C CYS A 447 -4.48 -4.39 -5.52
N ALA A 448 -3.36 -4.33 -6.24
CA ALA A 448 -3.26 -3.53 -7.47
C ALA A 448 -2.46 -4.26 -8.57
N ASN A 449 -3.16 -5.05 -9.37
CA ASN A 449 -2.79 -5.54 -10.71
C ASN A 449 -1.52 -6.40 -10.86
N CYS A 450 -1.74 -7.67 -11.27
CA CYS A 450 -0.94 -8.46 -12.23
C CYS A 450 0.27 -9.32 -11.70
N PRO A 451 0.92 -10.21 -12.51
CA PRO A 451 0.78 -11.68 -12.45
C PRO A 451 2.13 -12.43 -12.30
N ARG A 452 2.46 -13.08 -11.18
CA ARG A 452 3.53 -14.13 -11.10
C ARG A 452 3.65 -14.80 -9.72
N PRO A 453 4.28 -16.00 -9.63
CA PRO A 453 4.15 -16.89 -8.48
C PRO A 453 5.43 -16.93 -7.62
N THR A 454 5.72 -15.92 -6.79
CA THR A 454 6.75 -16.05 -5.72
C THR A 454 6.61 -14.99 -4.61
N CYS A 455 5.58 -15.06 -3.75
CA CYS A 455 5.48 -14.16 -2.58
C CYS A 455 4.99 -14.87 -1.30
N ASN A 456 5.54 -16.04 -0.96
CA ASN A 456 5.13 -16.81 0.24
C ASN A 456 6.10 -16.78 1.44
N ASN A 457 7.14 -15.93 1.48
CA ASN A 457 8.24 -16.14 2.45
C ASN A 457 8.61 -14.99 3.41
N HIS A 458 7.86 -13.89 3.53
CA HIS A 458 8.28 -12.82 4.45
C HIS A 458 7.60 -12.82 5.84
N CYS A 459 6.42 -13.41 6.05
CA CYS A 459 5.69 -13.23 7.32
C CYS A 459 5.94 -14.29 8.42
N ILE A 460 6.98 -15.14 8.33
CA ILE A 460 7.21 -16.20 9.34
C ILE A 460 8.26 -15.84 10.42
N LYS A 461 8.98 -14.72 10.32
CA LYS A 461 10.14 -14.47 11.21
C LYS A 461 9.96 -13.55 12.41
N HIS A 462 8.72 -13.26 12.84
CA HIS A 462 8.47 -12.56 14.10
C HIS A 462 7.58 -13.38 15.05
N LYS A 463 8.11 -14.51 15.53
CA LYS A 463 7.65 -15.16 16.77
C LYS A 463 8.78 -15.17 17.78
#